data_AF-A0A9P7ZE44-F1
#
_entry.id   AF-A0A9P7ZE44-F1
#
_cell.length_a   1.000
_cell.length_b   1.000
_cell.length_c   1.000
_cell.angle_alpha   90.00
_cell.angle_beta   90.00
_cell.angle_gamma   90.00
#
_symmetry.space_group_name_H-M   'P 1'
#
loop_
_entity.id
_entity.type
_entity.pdbx_description
1 polymer ?
#
loop_
_entity_poly.entity_id
_entity_poly.type
_entity_poly.pdbx_seq_one_letter_code
_entity_poly.pdbx_strand_id
1 'polypeptide(L)'
;MEAHNAIVAKVAERVQHFHSIQKPFRIYHGSTNSTRPSHRSVDNTVDTSKLNKVLHVDPVKLTATAEPNVPLGDLVKATLQHGLLPPVVMEFPTITVGGGFSGSSGESSSFKHGAFEANIESIEIVLPNGTIEHASRTVKPDLLWGAASAYGTLGVVTLVEVRLRLAKDFVELRYIHCKKPEDYVQVIEAESAKPDVEFVDGIVYARDSTIICSGKFADAVPEGKKTVGFTKPNDPWFYLHAQDRERKLKAGSHTEDELVDYIPITDYLFRYNRAGFWTARYAFQYFVTPFNRITRRVLDKFMQTSVMYHAMHKSGLHDFYVIQDVGVPYARAAEFHNFLDDTYKMYPIWLCPLRIRRDEPDSGHGLHAEFADPDTESHLLNYGVWGPVPGDRKEVVRLNRLLEHKVQACGGKKWLYSHAYYTESEFWAHYDREAYDAVRERYGAGHLPSVYDKTHVAWEKEEAALAKRPVKRIAWKIWPLRGLYGVYHAWTGNDYLLSKRKQENAAAKQQAQQQQQQQQTRDEEDPLEEPQRVRPMSTAFAEDPNNETTQTSQDIPRVPAQPAEVKA
;
A
#
# COMPACT_ATOMS: atom_id res chain seq x y z
N MET A 1 8.69 17.91 12.00
CA MET A 1 8.00 18.79 11.05
C MET A 1 8.94 19.63 10.19
N GLU A 2 9.93 20.34 10.73
CA GLU A 2 10.83 21.18 9.90
C GLU A 2 11.51 20.45 8.73
N ALA A 3 12.09 19.26 8.98
CA ALA A 3 12.72 18.46 7.94
C ALA A 3 11.74 18.02 6.83
N HIS A 4 10.48 17.78 7.20
CA HIS A 4 9.41 17.46 6.26
C HIS A 4 9.12 18.66 5.36
N ASN A 5 8.83 19.82 5.96
CA ASN A 5 8.54 21.07 5.24
C ASN A 5 9.67 21.45 4.27
N ALA A 6 10.94 21.25 4.66
CA ALA A 6 12.09 21.51 3.80
C ALA A 6 12.17 20.58 2.57
N ILE A 7 11.69 19.34 2.69
CA ILE A 7 11.59 18.41 1.55
C ILE A 7 10.40 18.80 0.68
N VAL A 8 9.25 19.09 1.28
CA VAL A 8 8.03 19.50 0.57
C VAL A 8 8.24 20.78 -0.23
N ALA A 9 8.96 21.76 0.31
CA ALA A 9 9.32 22.98 -0.43
C ALA A 9 10.09 22.69 -1.73
N LYS A 10 11.01 21.70 -1.72
CA LYS A 10 11.74 21.27 -2.92
C LYS A 10 10.86 20.52 -3.92
N VAL A 11 9.92 19.73 -3.40
CA VAL A 11 8.90 19.06 -4.23
C VAL A 11 8.02 20.11 -4.92
N ALA A 12 7.53 21.10 -4.17
CA ALA A 12 6.74 22.22 -4.66
C ALA A 12 7.46 23.03 -5.74
N GLU A 13 8.71 23.42 -5.49
CA GLU A 13 9.55 24.13 -6.48
C GLU A 13 9.70 23.30 -7.77
N ARG A 14 9.95 21.98 -7.65
CA ARG A 14 10.12 21.11 -8.81
C ARG A 14 8.82 20.95 -9.59
N VAL A 15 7.68 20.83 -8.91
CA VAL A 15 6.35 20.76 -9.55
C VAL A 15 6.01 22.08 -10.23
N GLN A 16 6.26 23.22 -9.57
CA GLN A 16 6.07 24.56 -10.14
C GLN A 16 6.91 24.77 -11.41
N HIS A 17 8.15 24.27 -11.43
CA HIS A 17 8.98 24.30 -12.64
C HIS A 17 8.30 23.55 -13.80
N PHE A 18 7.81 22.32 -13.58
CA PHE A 18 7.10 21.55 -14.61
C PHE A 18 5.82 22.24 -15.08
N HIS A 19 5.09 22.88 -14.17
CA HIS A 19 3.92 23.69 -14.49
C HIS A 19 4.25 24.87 -15.38
N SER A 20 5.32 25.62 -15.10
CA SER A 20 5.71 26.81 -15.88
C SER A 20 5.97 26.50 -17.36
N ILE A 21 6.37 25.26 -17.65
CA ILE A 21 6.64 24.77 -19.01
C ILE A 21 5.54 23.81 -19.52
N GLN A 22 4.44 23.66 -18.77
CA GLN A 22 3.32 22.74 -19.06
C GLN A 22 3.78 21.31 -19.41
N LYS A 23 4.82 20.82 -18.73
CA LYS A 23 5.42 19.49 -18.99
C LYS A 23 4.93 18.48 -17.95
N PRO A 24 4.34 17.34 -18.37
CA PRO A 24 4.05 16.23 -17.47
C PRO A 24 5.28 15.72 -16.71
N PHE A 25 5.09 15.26 -15.47
CA PHE A 25 6.13 14.64 -14.67
C PHE A 25 5.71 13.27 -14.11
N ARG A 26 6.71 12.52 -13.61
CA ARG A 26 6.56 11.26 -12.90
C ARG A 26 7.05 11.42 -11.46
N ILE A 27 6.46 10.67 -10.54
CA ILE A 27 6.88 10.65 -9.14
C ILE A 27 7.87 9.51 -8.94
N TYR A 28 9.01 9.80 -8.34
CA TYR A 28 9.97 8.81 -7.86
C TYR A 28 9.88 8.70 -6.34
N HIS A 29 9.33 7.58 -5.88
CA HIS A 29 9.08 7.29 -4.46
C HIS A 29 10.14 6.35 -3.83
N GLY A 30 11.16 5.91 -4.59
CA GLY A 30 12.10 4.86 -4.16
C GLY A 30 11.65 3.45 -4.56
N SER A 31 10.69 2.85 -3.84
CA SER A 31 10.21 1.46 -4.04
C SER A 31 8.75 1.38 -4.52
N THR A 32 8.41 0.52 -5.50
CA THR A 32 7.01 0.30 -5.99
C THR A 32 6.66 -1.17 -6.09
N ASN A 33 5.38 -1.49 -5.84
CA ASN A 33 4.76 -2.79 -6.11
C ASN A 33 3.84 -2.75 -7.34
N SER A 34 3.80 -1.64 -8.10
CA SER A 34 3.00 -1.56 -9.33
C SER A 34 3.62 -2.45 -10.40
N THR A 35 2.76 -3.15 -11.15
CA THR A 35 3.22 -4.02 -12.23
C THR A 35 3.62 -3.27 -13.51
N ARG A 36 3.45 -1.95 -13.54
CA ARG A 36 3.61 -1.11 -14.74
C ARG A 36 5.05 -0.65 -14.95
N PRO A 37 5.55 -0.62 -16.20
CA PRO A 37 6.85 -0.01 -16.51
C PRO A 37 6.84 1.50 -16.27
N SER A 38 7.95 2.05 -15.78
CA SER A 38 8.12 3.50 -15.55
C SER A 38 9.41 4.02 -16.20
N HIS A 39 9.28 4.86 -17.22
CA HIS A 39 10.41 5.52 -17.88
C HIS A 39 10.72 6.85 -17.19
N ARG A 40 11.62 6.81 -16.21
CA ARG A 40 12.04 7.97 -15.40
C ARG A 40 13.38 8.51 -15.87
N SER A 41 13.49 9.83 -15.91
CA SER A 41 14.70 10.60 -16.16
C SER A 41 14.71 11.83 -15.26
N VAL A 42 15.87 12.43 -15.05
CA VAL A 42 16.01 13.61 -14.18
C VAL A 42 15.12 14.77 -14.65
N ASP A 43 14.97 14.92 -15.97
CA ASP A 43 14.21 15.98 -16.61
C ASP A 43 12.69 15.74 -16.64
N ASN A 44 12.18 14.62 -16.14
CA ASN A 44 10.75 14.31 -16.10
C ASN A 44 10.26 13.80 -14.74
N THR A 45 11.06 13.94 -13.68
CA THR A 45 10.81 13.31 -12.38
C THR A 45 10.79 14.31 -11.22
N VAL A 46 9.87 14.07 -10.29
CA VAL A 46 9.80 14.66 -8.94
C VAL A 46 10.23 13.59 -7.94
N ASP A 47 11.31 13.83 -7.19
CA ASP A 47 11.84 12.88 -6.19
C ASP A 47 11.17 13.12 -4.84
N THR A 48 10.34 12.17 -4.40
CA THR A 48 9.71 12.15 -3.08
C THR A 48 10.36 11.12 -2.15
N SER A 49 11.41 10.41 -2.56
CA SER A 49 11.92 9.21 -1.87
C SER A 49 12.41 9.47 -0.44
N LYS A 50 12.57 10.73 -0.04
CA LYS A 50 12.95 11.15 1.32
C LYS A 50 11.75 11.35 2.26
N LEU A 51 10.53 11.37 1.72
CA LEU A 51 9.27 11.47 2.47
C LEU A 51 8.83 10.07 2.91
N ASN A 52 9.52 9.49 3.89
CA ASN A 52 9.39 8.09 4.30
C ASN A 52 9.35 7.87 5.84
N LYS A 53 8.92 8.88 6.60
CA LYS A 53 8.85 8.83 8.06
C LYS A 53 7.41 8.80 8.58
N VAL A 54 7.17 7.98 9.60
CA VAL A 54 6.03 8.18 10.52
C VAL A 54 6.39 9.38 11.38
N LEU A 55 5.60 10.46 11.31
CA LEU A 55 5.89 11.71 11.98
C LEU A 55 5.31 11.76 13.39
N HIS A 56 4.11 11.20 13.58
CA HIS A 56 3.40 11.23 14.85
C HIS A 56 2.37 10.10 14.93
N VAL A 57 2.19 9.53 16.13
CA VAL A 57 1.09 8.62 16.47
C VAL A 57 0.36 9.22 17.67
N ASP A 58 -0.91 9.56 17.48
CA ASP A 58 -1.76 10.16 18.50
C ASP A 58 -2.70 9.08 19.09
N PRO A 59 -2.42 8.57 20.31
CA PRO A 59 -3.26 7.54 20.91
C PRO A 59 -4.58 8.07 21.47
N VAL A 60 -4.74 9.39 21.59
CA VAL A 60 -5.98 10.02 22.06
C VAL A 60 -6.92 10.21 20.88
N LYS A 61 -6.43 10.76 19.77
CA LYS A 61 -7.22 10.93 18.54
C LYS A 61 -7.37 9.66 17.72
N LEU A 62 -6.58 8.63 18.04
CA LEU A 62 -6.46 7.40 17.25
C LEU A 62 -6.09 7.71 15.80
N THR A 63 -5.02 8.49 15.59
CA THR A 63 -4.50 8.80 14.26
C THR A 63 -2.98 8.63 14.18
N ALA A 64 -2.48 8.36 12.98
CA ALA A 64 -1.05 8.42 12.66
C ALA A 64 -0.82 9.37 11.50
N THR A 65 0.09 10.33 11.69
CA THR A 65 0.56 11.23 10.63
C THR A 65 1.82 10.64 10.01
N ALA A 66 1.78 10.34 8.72
CA ALA A 66 2.86 9.67 8.00
C ALA A 66 3.13 10.31 6.63
N GLU A 67 4.40 10.28 6.25
CA GLU A 67 4.81 10.64 4.89
C GLU A 67 4.44 9.52 3.89
N PRO A 68 4.17 9.83 2.60
CA PRO A 68 3.57 8.92 1.63
C PRO A 68 4.39 7.67 1.31
N ASN A 69 5.72 7.71 1.48
CA ASN A 69 6.60 6.58 1.19
C ASN A 69 6.93 5.73 2.42
N VAL A 70 6.25 5.96 3.56
CA VAL A 70 6.28 5.03 4.70
C VAL A 70 5.68 3.68 4.26
N PRO A 71 6.43 2.57 4.34
CA PRO A 71 5.89 1.23 4.16
C PRO A 71 4.89 0.87 5.27
N LEU A 72 3.84 0.11 4.95
CA LEU A 72 2.86 -0.34 5.94
C LEU A 72 3.49 -1.16 7.06
N GLY A 73 4.53 -1.94 6.77
CA GLY A 73 5.27 -2.67 7.82
C GLY A 73 5.85 -1.74 8.88
N ASP A 74 6.37 -0.57 8.46
CA ASP A 74 6.91 0.44 9.37
C ASP A 74 5.81 1.22 10.08
N LEU A 75 4.69 1.52 9.39
CA LEU A 75 3.52 2.14 10.02
C LEU A 75 2.95 1.25 11.12
N VAL A 76 2.67 -0.02 10.82
CA VAL A 76 2.16 -1.01 11.79
C VAL A 76 3.11 -1.16 12.96
N LYS A 77 4.42 -1.26 12.70
CA LYS A 77 5.43 -1.32 13.77
C LYS A 77 5.37 -0.10 14.68
N ALA A 78 5.22 1.10 14.12
CA ALA A 78 5.13 2.33 14.91
C ALA A 78 3.83 2.40 15.72
N THR A 79 2.68 2.08 15.12
CA THR A 79 1.38 2.17 15.80
C THR A 79 1.22 1.11 16.90
N LEU A 80 1.76 -0.09 16.70
CA LEU A 80 1.68 -1.17 17.70
C LEU A 80 2.45 -0.84 18.99
N GLN A 81 3.46 0.03 18.95
CA GLN A 81 4.13 0.53 20.16
C GLN A 81 3.18 1.32 21.07
N HIS A 82 2.06 1.79 20.53
CA HIS A 82 1.00 2.48 21.25
C HIS A 82 -0.25 1.60 21.45
N GLY A 83 -0.20 0.30 21.13
CA GLY A 83 -1.36 -0.60 21.20
C GLY A 83 -2.40 -0.34 20.11
N LEU A 84 -1.98 0.21 18.96
CA LEU A 84 -2.88 0.63 17.87
C LEU A 84 -2.51 -0.01 16.53
N LEU A 85 -3.50 -0.11 15.63
CA LEU A 85 -3.28 -0.45 14.22
C LEU A 85 -4.14 0.42 13.29
N PRO A 86 -3.76 0.58 12.01
CA PRO A 86 -4.67 1.04 10.97
C PRO A 86 -5.85 0.07 10.78
N PRO A 87 -7.09 0.54 10.53
CA PRO A 87 -8.23 -0.34 10.30
C PRO A 87 -8.09 -1.28 9.09
N VAL A 88 -7.39 -0.82 8.05
CA VAL A 88 -7.07 -1.59 6.86
C VAL A 88 -5.54 -1.59 6.69
N VAL A 89 -4.96 -2.78 6.58
CA VAL A 89 -3.53 -2.96 6.32
C VAL A 89 -3.40 -3.94 5.17
N MET A 90 -2.86 -3.48 4.05
CA MET A 90 -2.58 -4.35 2.91
C MET A 90 -1.51 -5.38 3.27
N GLU A 91 -1.65 -6.54 2.65
CA GLU A 91 -0.98 -7.80 2.95
C GLU A 91 0.53 -7.83 2.64
N PHE A 92 1.02 -6.83 1.89
CA PHE A 92 2.43 -6.66 1.61
C PHE A 92 3.03 -5.50 2.41
N PRO A 93 4.03 -5.75 3.28
CA PRO A 93 4.58 -4.74 4.18
C PRO A 93 5.30 -3.60 3.45
N THR A 94 5.65 -3.78 2.18
CA THR A 94 6.33 -2.77 1.34
C THR A 94 5.37 -1.84 0.61
N ILE A 95 4.05 -2.10 0.62
CA ILE A 95 3.08 -1.12 0.11
C ILE A 95 3.18 0.12 0.99
N THR A 96 3.20 1.30 0.37
CA THR A 96 3.35 2.56 1.10
C THR A 96 2.00 3.18 1.40
N VAL A 97 1.94 4.00 2.46
CA VAL A 97 0.72 4.74 2.87
C VAL A 97 0.14 5.55 1.70
N GLY A 98 0.97 6.32 1.00
CA GLY A 98 0.54 7.12 -0.14
C GLY A 98 0.16 6.27 -1.36
N GLY A 99 0.78 5.09 -1.52
CA GLY A 99 0.43 4.12 -2.55
C GLY A 99 -0.96 3.53 -2.33
N GLY A 100 -1.28 3.16 -1.09
CA GLY A 100 -2.62 2.70 -0.70
C GLY A 100 -3.69 3.75 -0.96
N PHE A 101 -3.46 4.98 -0.50
CA PHE A 101 -4.38 6.10 -0.70
C PHE A 101 -4.58 6.45 -2.18
N SER A 102 -3.49 6.52 -2.97
CA SER A 102 -3.57 6.93 -4.38
C SER A 102 -4.02 5.80 -5.31
N GLY A 103 -3.95 4.54 -4.88
CA GLY A 103 -4.21 3.37 -5.72
C GLY A 103 -5.59 2.73 -5.51
N SER A 104 -6.30 3.09 -4.44
CA SER A 104 -7.32 2.25 -3.80
C SER A 104 -6.73 0.92 -3.35
N SER A 105 -7.05 0.49 -2.14
CA SER A 105 -6.54 -0.79 -1.62
C SER A 105 -7.52 -1.39 -0.63
N GLY A 106 -7.74 -2.69 -0.73
CA GLY A 106 -8.57 -3.45 0.20
C GLY A 106 -7.85 -4.69 0.69
N GLU A 107 -8.27 -5.19 1.84
CA GLU A 107 -7.76 -6.42 2.45
C GLU A 107 -8.86 -7.01 3.35
N SER A 108 -8.61 -8.11 4.06
CA SER A 108 -9.61 -8.87 4.83
C SER A 108 -10.46 -8.08 5.82
N SER A 109 -10.08 -6.87 6.25
CA SER A 109 -10.92 -6.00 7.10
C SER A 109 -11.78 -4.99 6.33
N SER A 110 -11.64 -4.93 5.00
CA SER A 110 -12.29 -3.93 4.14
C SER A 110 -13.78 -4.12 3.94
N PHE A 111 -14.35 -5.28 4.25
CA PHE A 111 -15.81 -5.43 4.33
C PHE A 111 -16.41 -4.53 5.41
N LYS A 112 -15.64 -4.23 6.48
CA LYS A 112 -16.08 -3.47 7.64
C LYS A 112 -15.65 -2.00 7.55
N HIS A 113 -14.38 -1.78 7.20
CA HIS A 113 -13.73 -0.46 7.24
C HIS A 113 -13.59 0.20 5.86
N GLY A 114 -14.10 -0.45 4.82
CA GLY A 114 -13.96 -0.01 3.43
C GLY A 114 -12.54 -0.13 2.89
N ALA A 115 -12.25 0.58 1.80
CA ALA A 115 -10.90 0.64 1.25
C ALA A 115 -9.97 1.52 2.11
N PHE A 116 -8.66 1.45 1.89
CA PHE A 116 -7.66 2.17 2.69
C PHE A 116 -7.90 3.68 2.71
N GLU A 117 -8.28 4.28 1.58
CA GLU A 117 -8.62 5.70 1.46
C GLU A 117 -9.80 6.13 2.34
N ALA A 118 -10.75 5.21 2.60
CA ALA A 118 -11.89 5.47 3.49
C ALA A 118 -11.46 5.62 4.95
N ASN A 119 -10.20 5.32 5.27
CA ASN A 119 -9.62 5.43 6.61
C ASN A 119 -8.63 6.61 6.72
N ILE A 120 -8.61 7.51 5.74
CA ILE A 120 -7.78 8.72 5.78
C ILE A 120 -8.59 9.91 6.30
N GLU A 121 -8.02 10.67 7.24
CA GLU A 121 -8.66 11.88 7.79
C GLU A 121 -8.30 13.14 7.01
N SER A 122 -7.02 13.25 6.65
CA SER A 122 -6.49 14.40 5.95
C SER A 122 -5.26 14.06 5.13
N ILE A 123 -4.97 14.93 4.14
CA ILE A 123 -3.77 14.90 3.32
C ILE A 123 -3.15 16.28 3.22
N GLU A 124 -1.83 16.31 3.03
CA GLU A 124 -1.12 17.43 2.41
C GLU A 124 -0.75 17.04 0.97
N ILE A 125 -0.98 17.95 0.04
CA ILE A 125 -0.74 17.73 -1.39
C ILE A 125 -0.10 18.96 -2.03
N VAL A 126 0.93 18.73 -2.84
CA VAL A 126 1.48 19.73 -3.76
C VAL A 126 0.66 19.67 -5.05
N LEU A 127 -0.11 20.73 -5.29
CA LEU A 127 -0.92 20.91 -6.49
C LEU A 127 -0.06 21.10 -7.74
N PRO A 128 -0.63 20.96 -8.95
CA PRO A 128 0.11 21.05 -10.21
C PRO A 128 0.85 22.37 -10.37
N ASN A 129 0.33 23.49 -9.85
CA ASN A 129 0.99 24.80 -9.89
C ASN A 129 2.11 24.99 -8.85
N GLY A 130 2.37 23.99 -8.01
CA GLY A 130 3.34 24.02 -6.91
C GLY A 130 2.79 24.53 -5.58
N THR A 131 1.52 24.93 -5.50
CA THR A 131 0.89 25.33 -4.22
C THR A 131 0.77 24.11 -3.30
N ILE A 132 1.14 24.27 -2.03
CA ILE A 132 0.96 23.26 -1.00
C ILE A 132 -0.43 23.47 -0.40
N GLU A 133 -1.24 22.42 -0.40
CA GLU A 133 -2.61 22.44 0.09
C GLU A 133 -2.87 21.36 1.12
N HIS A 134 -3.82 21.65 2.02
CA HIS A 134 -4.34 20.68 2.97
C HIS A 134 -5.81 20.39 2.66
N ALA A 135 -6.16 19.11 2.69
CA ALA A 135 -7.53 18.65 2.54
C ALA A 135 -7.87 17.66 3.64
N SER A 136 -9.10 17.72 4.12
CA SER A 136 -9.67 16.79 5.10
C SER A 136 -11.12 16.50 4.72
N ARG A 137 -11.77 15.65 5.51
CA ARG A 137 -13.20 15.35 5.34
C ARG A 137 -14.11 16.57 5.47
N THR A 138 -13.65 17.65 6.08
CA THR A 138 -14.44 18.87 6.33
C THR A 138 -13.84 20.11 5.66
N VAL A 139 -12.61 20.04 5.17
CA VAL A 139 -11.90 21.14 4.50
C VAL A 139 -11.45 20.66 3.13
N LYS A 140 -12.01 21.23 2.05
CA LYS A 140 -11.77 20.77 0.67
C LYS A 140 -11.98 19.25 0.51
N PRO A 141 -13.17 18.72 0.88
CA PRO A 141 -13.45 17.29 0.75
C PRO A 141 -13.32 16.79 -0.70
N ASP A 142 -13.62 17.66 -1.67
CA ASP A 142 -13.43 17.40 -3.10
C ASP A 142 -11.96 17.15 -3.48
N LEU A 143 -11.01 17.85 -2.85
CA LEU A 143 -9.58 17.58 -3.02
C LEU A 143 -9.16 16.26 -2.38
N LEU A 144 -9.65 15.94 -1.19
CA LEU A 144 -9.34 14.68 -0.50
C LEU A 144 -9.84 13.48 -1.33
N TRP A 145 -11.14 13.46 -1.64
CA TRP A 145 -11.78 12.37 -2.36
C TRP A 145 -11.39 12.33 -3.84
N GLY A 146 -11.11 13.47 -4.44
CA GLY A 146 -10.57 13.57 -5.78
C GLY A 146 -9.12 13.13 -5.92
N ALA A 147 -8.31 13.22 -4.86
CA ALA A 147 -6.94 12.69 -4.83
C ALA A 147 -6.90 11.18 -4.52
N ALA A 148 -7.89 10.67 -3.78
CA ALA A 148 -8.04 9.25 -3.51
C ALA A 148 -8.20 8.47 -4.82
N SER A 149 -7.44 7.38 -4.96
CA SER A 149 -7.51 6.52 -6.16
C SER A 149 -7.19 7.25 -7.48
N ALA A 150 -6.62 8.45 -7.42
CA ALA A 150 -6.27 9.25 -8.59
C ALA A 150 -4.91 8.91 -9.17
N TYR A 151 -4.17 7.94 -8.61
CA TYR A 151 -2.86 7.51 -9.06
C TYR A 151 -1.85 8.66 -9.19
N GLY A 152 -1.96 9.71 -8.35
CA GLY A 152 -1.12 10.90 -8.42
C GLY A 152 -1.30 11.69 -9.72
N THR A 153 -2.53 11.76 -10.22
CA THR A 153 -2.90 12.56 -11.41
C THR A 153 -3.39 13.97 -11.05
N LEU A 154 -3.76 14.19 -9.78
CA LEU A 154 -4.20 15.49 -9.27
C LEU A 154 -3.05 16.32 -8.67
N GLY A 155 -2.00 15.67 -8.20
CA GLY A 155 -0.86 16.31 -7.54
C GLY A 155 0.06 15.29 -6.85
N VAL A 156 0.98 15.80 -6.03
CA VAL A 156 1.91 14.97 -5.24
C VAL A 156 1.50 15.02 -3.78
N VAL A 157 0.90 13.94 -3.27
CA VAL A 157 0.61 13.79 -1.84
C VAL A 157 1.93 13.74 -1.08
N THR A 158 2.06 14.56 -0.05
CA THR A 158 3.29 14.71 0.76
C THR A 158 3.08 14.32 2.22
N LEU A 159 1.84 14.34 2.72
CA LEU A 159 1.50 13.90 4.07
C LEU A 159 0.12 13.24 4.09
N VAL A 160 -0.05 12.23 4.94
CA VAL A 160 -1.32 11.51 5.13
C VAL A 160 -1.57 11.31 6.61
N GLU A 161 -2.78 11.60 7.07
CA GLU A 161 -3.25 11.25 8.41
C GLU A 161 -4.20 10.04 8.34
N VAL A 162 -3.78 8.93 8.92
CA VAL A 162 -4.48 7.63 8.87
C VAL A 162 -5.21 7.41 10.19
N ARG A 163 -6.49 7.01 10.14
CA ARG A 163 -7.23 6.53 11.31
C ARG A 163 -6.56 5.29 11.90
N LEU A 164 -6.67 5.13 13.21
CA LEU A 164 -6.21 3.98 13.96
C LEU A 164 -7.37 3.39 14.79
N ARG A 165 -7.14 2.19 15.29
CA ARG A 165 -8.02 1.45 16.19
C ARG A 165 -7.18 0.68 17.20
N LEU A 166 -7.81 0.25 18.28
CA LEU A 166 -7.16 -0.61 19.27
C LEU A 166 -6.70 -1.91 18.60
N ALA A 167 -5.44 -2.27 18.86
CA ALA A 167 -4.85 -3.53 18.45
C ALA A 167 -4.97 -4.57 19.56
N LYS A 168 -4.85 -5.83 19.15
CA LYS A 168 -4.82 -7.01 20.00
C LYS A 168 -3.67 -7.89 19.53
N ASP A 169 -3.15 -8.73 20.41
CA ASP A 169 -1.91 -9.46 20.15
C ASP A 169 -2.08 -10.56 19.11
N PHE A 170 -3.30 -11.12 19.00
CA PHE A 170 -3.60 -12.25 18.14
C PHE A 170 -4.87 -12.05 17.32
N VAL A 171 -4.93 -12.80 16.22
CA VAL A 171 -6.15 -13.09 15.46
C VAL A 171 -6.51 -14.55 15.70
N GLU A 172 -7.71 -14.80 16.20
CA GLU A 172 -8.35 -16.11 16.19
C GLU A 172 -8.99 -16.30 14.82
N LEU A 173 -8.47 -17.24 14.02
CA LEU A 173 -8.89 -17.48 12.64
C LEU A 173 -9.56 -18.85 12.52
N ARG A 174 -10.83 -18.83 12.08
CA ARG A 174 -11.63 -20.00 11.75
C ARG A 174 -11.64 -20.23 10.24
N TYR A 175 -11.82 -21.49 9.83
CA TYR A 175 -11.88 -21.87 8.41
C TYR A 175 -13.20 -22.58 8.11
N ILE A 176 -13.88 -22.14 7.06
CA ILE A 176 -15.20 -22.64 6.66
C ILE A 176 -15.12 -23.15 5.22
N HIS A 177 -15.45 -24.42 5.00
CA HIS A 177 -15.38 -25.04 3.67
C HIS A 177 -16.70 -24.86 2.93
N CYS A 178 -16.62 -24.34 1.70
CA CYS A 178 -17.76 -24.12 0.82
C CYS A 178 -17.59 -24.92 -0.48
N LYS A 179 -18.67 -25.55 -0.94
CA LYS A 179 -18.66 -26.40 -2.15
C LYS A 179 -19.11 -25.66 -3.40
N LYS A 180 -19.90 -24.60 -3.25
CA LYS A 180 -20.44 -23.83 -4.38
C LYS A 180 -20.21 -22.34 -4.19
N PRO A 181 -20.23 -21.57 -5.30
CA PRO A 181 -20.12 -20.13 -5.22
C PRO A 181 -21.21 -19.45 -4.40
N GLU A 182 -22.45 -19.94 -4.50
CA GLU A 182 -23.57 -19.41 -3.73
C GLU A 182 -23.37 -19.63 -2.22
N ASP A 183 -22.76 -20.76 -1.84
CA ASP A 183 -22.49 -21.09 -0.44
C ASP A 183 -21.47 -20.10 0.15
N TYR A 184 -20.36 -19.82 -0.55
CA TYR A 184 -19.34 -18.93 0.02
C TYR A 184 -19.80 -17.47 0.10
N VAL A 185 -20.70 -17.03 -0.78
CA VAL A 185 -21.26 -15.67 -0.69
C VAL A 185 -22.10 -15.55 0.58
N GLN A 186 -22.99 -16.52 0.83
CA GLN A 186 -23.81 -16.55 2.04
C GLN A 186 -22.96 -16.61 3.31
N VAL A 187 -21.90 -17.43 3.32
CA VAL A 187 -20.96 -17.49 4.43
C VAL A 187 -20.24 -16.15 4.62
N ILE A 188 -19.73 -15.53 3.56
CA ILE A 188 -19.08 -14.22 3.62
C ILE A 188 -20.03 -13.18 4.20
N GLU A 189 -21.28 -13.11 3.73
CA GLU A 189 -22.29 -12.18 4.24
C GLU A 189 -22.59 -12.44 5.72
N ALA A 190 -22.80 -13.70 6.10
CA ALA A 190 -23.10 -14.10 7.47
C ALA A 190 -21.94 -13.79 8.44
N GLU A 191 -20.69 -14.07 8.05
CA GLU A 191 -19.52 -13.75 8.87
C GLU A 191 -19.28 -12.24 8.92
N SER A 192 -19.46 -11.52 7.80
CA SER A 192 -19.28 -10.07 7.73
C SER A 192 -20.31 -9.29 8.58
N ALA A 193 -21.49 -9.87 8.80
CA ALA A 193 -22.52 -9.28 9.64
C ALA A 193 -22.25 -9.43 11.15
N LYS A 194 -21.30 -10.28 11.56
CA LYS A 194 -21.01 -10.52 12.98
C LYS A 194 -20.21 -9.36 13.57
N PRO A 195 -20.65 -8.76 14.69
CA PRO A 195 -19.98 -7.60 15.26
C PRO A 195 -18.53 -7.84 15.70
N ASP A 196 -18.20 -9.06 16.14
CA ASP A 196 -16.88 -9.45 16.65
C ASP A 196 -15.91 -9.91 15.55
N VAL A 197 -16.42 -10.21 14.35
CA VAL A 197 -15.57 -10.53 13.20
C VAL A 197 -14.92 -9.26 12.67
N GLU A 198 -13.61 -9.33 12.52
CA GLU A 198 -12.75 -8.22 12.11
C GLU A 198 -12.09 -8.45 10.75
N PHE A 199 -11.99 -9.70 10.35
CA PHE A 199 -11.33 -10.09 9.12
C PHE A 199 -12.12 -11.20 8.41
N VAL A 200 -12.35 -11.06 7.12
CA VAL A 200 -12.92 -12.08 6.26
C VAL A 200 -12.16 -12.08 4.95
N ASP A 201 -11.66 -13.24 4.53
CA ASP A 201 -11.16 -13.48 3.17
C ASP A 201 -11.40 -14.93 2.77
N GLY A 202 -10.95 -15.33 1.58
CA GLY A 202 -11.07 -16.70 1.15
C GLY A 202 -10.12 -17.09 0.03
N ILE A 203 -10.00 -18.39 -0.19
CA ILE A 203 -9.20 -18.95 -1.27
C ILE A 203 -9.99 -20.06 -1.96
N VAL A 204 -10.20 -19.90 -3.26
CA VAL A 204 -10.77 -20.94 -4.12
C VAL A 204 -9.63 -21.85 -4.59
N TYR A 205 -9.69 -23.13 -4.25
CA TYR A 205 -8.68 -24.13 -4.66
C TYR A 205 -9.14 -25.01 -5.83
N ALA A 206 -10.44 -25.12 -6.03
CA ALA A 206 -11.06 -25.81 -7.15
C ALA A 206 -12.46 -25.23 -7.38
N ARG A 207 -13.08 -25.56 -8.52
CA ARG A 207 -14.45 -25.16 -8.86
C ARG A 207 -15.45 -25.42 -7.73
N ASP A 208 -15.30 -26.55 -7.06
CA ASP A 208 -16.18 -27.03 -5.99
C ASP A 208 -15.51 -27.00 -4.60
N SER A 209 -14.43 -26.22 -4.45
CA SER A 209 -13.74 -26.13 -3.17
C SER A 209 -13.18 -24.74 -2.89
N THR A 210 -13.83 -24.07 -1.96
CA THR A 210 -13.44 -22.76 -1.43
C THR A 210 -13.28 -22.85 0.08
N ILE A 211 -12.23 -22.22 0.62
CA ILE A 211 -12.08 -22.00 2.05
C ILE A 211 -12.34 -20.52 2.33
N ILE A 212 -13.22 -20.21 3.28
CA ILE A 212 -13.41 -18.88 3.83
C ILE A 212 -12.68 -18.82 5.17
N CYS A 213 -11.89 -17.77 5.39
CA CYS A 213 -11.24 -17.50 6.66
C CYS A 213 -12.01 -16.38 7.37
N SER A 214 -12.50 -16.64 8.58
CA SER A 214 -13.20 -15.66 9.41
C SER A 214 -12.40 -15.43 10.69
N GLY A 215 -11.98 -14.19 10.89
CA GLY A 215 -11.02 -13.80 11.92
C GLY A 215 -11.60 -12.77 12.89
N LYS A 216 -11.34 -12.95 14.17
CA LYS A 216 -11.60 -11.94 15.21
C LYS A 216 -10.33 -11.70 16.03
N PHE A 217 -10.29 -10.57 16.73
CA PHE A 217 -9.20 -10.32 17.65
C PHE A 217 -9.25 -11.23 18.88
N ALA A 218 -8.06 -11.54 19.41
CA ALA A 218 -7.88 -12.25 20.66
C ALA A 218 -6.73 -11.61 21.47
N ASP A 219 -6.96 -11.42 22.77
CA ASP A 219 -5.96 -10.91 23.72
C ASP A 219 -4.93 -11.98 24.12
N ALA A 220 -5.32 -13.24 24.11
CA ALA A 220 -4.47 -14.34 24.55
C ALA A 220 -4.79 -15.62 23.78
N VAL A 221 -3.84 -16.54 23.81
CA VAL A 221 -3.99 -17.90 23.28
C VAL A 221 -4.57 -18.77 24.39
N PRO A 222 -5.70 -19.47 24.18
CA PRO A 222 -6.27 -20.36 25.18
C PRO A 222 -5.30 -21.46 25.62
N GLU A 223 -5.45 -21.93 26.86
CA GLU A 223 -4.64 -23.00 27.41
C GLU A 223 -4.67 -24.26 26.51
N GLY A 224 -3.50 -24.85 26.26
CA GLY A 224 -3.36 -26.01 25.38
C GLY A 224 -3.36 -25.71 23.87
N LYS A 225 -3.72 -24.50 23.44
CA LYS A 225 -3.58 -24.06 22.04
C LYS A 225 -2.18 -23.50 21.79
N LYS A 226 -1.75 -23.52 20.52
CA LYS A 226 -0.44 -23.00 20.07
C LYS A 226 -0.64 -21.93 19.02
N THR A 227 0.31 -21.01 18.95
CA THR A 227 0.34 -20.01 17.88
C THR A 227 0.80 -20.60 16.56
N VAL A 228 0.33 -20.00 15.47
CA VAL A 228 0.81 -20.27 14.11
C VAL A 228 1.40 -18.99 13.54
N GLY A 229 2.65 -19.06 13.09
CA GLY A 229 3.33 -17.95 12.39
C GLY A 229 3.35 -18.18 10.88
N PHE A 230 3.53 -17.11 10.12
CA PHE A 230 3.60 -17.14 8.66
C PHE A 230 4.78 -16.38 8.07
N THR A 231 5.46 -15.54 8.86
CA THR A 231 6.46 -14.59 8.36
C THR A 231 7.91 -15.08 8.45
N LYS A 232 8.21 -16.11 9.25
CA LYS A 232 9.58 -16.62 9.39
C LYS A 232 9.92 -17.61 8.27
N PRO A 233 11.20 -17.78 7.90
CA PRO A 233 11.59 -18.70 6.83
C PRO A 233 11.14 -20.17 7.01
N ASN A 234 10.94 -20.60 8.25
CA ASN A 234 10.52 -21.97 8.59
C ASN A 234 9.00 -22.17 8.67
N ASP A 235 8.25 -21.08 8.64
CA ASP A 235 6.80 -21.08 8.74
C ASP A 235 6.20 -21.56 7.42
N PRO A 236 5.01 -22.19 7.45
CA PRO A 236 4.28 -22.49 6.24
C PRO A 236 3.95 -21.20 5.47
N TRP A 237 3.70 -21.34 4.17
CA TRP A 237 3.06 -20.27 3.41
C TRP A 237 1.56 -20.33 3.69
N PHE A 238 0.91 -19.20 3.93
CA PHE A 238 -0.48 -19.17 4.41
C PHE A 238 -1.43 -19.96 3.52
N TYR A 239 -1.38 -19.80 2.19
CA TYR A 239 -2.27 -20.55 1.29
C TYR A 239 -2.03 -22.08 1.35
N LEU A 240 -0.80 -22.55 1.57
CA LEU A 240 -0.57 -24.00 1.73
C LEU A 240 -1.14 -24.51 3.05
N HIS A 241 -1.09 -23.68 4.09
CA HIS A 241 -1.68 -23.98 5.39
C HIS A 241 -3.20 -23.99 5.32
N ALA A 242 -3.81 -22.97 4.72
CA ALA A 242 -5.25 -22.91 4.48
C ALA A 242 -5.74 -24.08 3.59
N GLN A 243 -4.94 -24.50 2.61
CA GLN A 243 -5.23 -25.71 1.83
C GLN A 243 -5.18 -27.00 2.67
N ASP A 244 -4.27 -27.11 3.63
CA ASP A 244 -4.27 -28.24 4.57
C ASP A 244 -5.52 -28.24 5.45
N ARG A 245 -6.00 -27.07 5.89
CA ARG A 245 -7.27 -26.93 6.62
C ARG A 245 -8.45 -27.35 5.74
N GLU A 246 -8.52 -26.88 4.50
CA GLU A 246 -9.53 -27.28 3.52
C GLU A 246 -9.60 -28.79 3.35
N ARG A 247 -8.46 -29.45 3.14
CA ARG A 247 -8.42 -30.91 2.97
C ARG A 247 -8.94 -31.67 4.20
N LYS A 248 -8.64 -31.19 5.40
CA LYS A 248 -9.09 -31.81 6.67
C LYS A 248 -10.59 -31.69 6.86
N LEU A 249 -11.16 -30.52 6.55
CA LEU A 249 -12.61 -30.28 6.58
C LEU A 249 -13.32 -31.13 5.52
N LYS A 250 -12.79 -31.15 4.29
CA LYS A 250 -13.35 -31.95 3.18
C LYS A 250 -13.34 -33.45 3.46
N ALA A 251 -12.33 -33.94 4.18
CA ALA A 251 -12.25 -35.34 4.61
C ALA A 251 -13.23 -35.69 5.75
N GLY A 252 -13.90 -34.70 6.37
CA GLY A 252 -14.74 -34.90 7.55
C GLY A 252 -13.94 -35.33 8.79
N SER A 253 -12.62 -35.17 8.75
CA SER A 253 -11.70 -35.61 9.81
C SER A 253 -11.65 -34.66 11.00
N HIS A 254 -12.10 -33.42 10.81
CA HIS A 254 -12.13 -32.37 11.81
C HIS A 254 -13.37 -31.50 11.57
N THR A 255 -13.91 -30.91 12.63
CA THR A 255 -14.93 -29.87 12.56
C THR A 255 -14.31 -28.49 12.39
N GLU A 256 -15.12 -27.49 12.02
CA GLU A 256 -14.67 -26.09 11.92
C GLU A 256 -14.16 -25.57 13.27
N ASP A 257 -14.80 -25.96 14.38
CA ASP A 257 -14.43 -25.54 15.73
C ASP A 257 -13.13 -26.20 16.22
N GLU A 258 -12.73 -27.32 15.62
CA GLU A 258 -11.44 -27.95 15.90
C GLU A 258 -10.28 -27.26 15.16
N LEU A 259 -10.56 -26.64 14.01
CA LEU A 259 -9.58 -25.98 13.15
C LEU A 259 -9.58 -24.47 13.36
N VAL A 260 -9.16 -24.05 14.55
CA VAL A 260 -8.96 -22.64 14.89
C VAL A 260 -7.48 -22.36 15.10
N ASP A 261 -6.95 -21.35 14.40
CA ASP A 261 -5.59 -20.89 14.57
C ASP A 261 -5.56 -19.60 15.40
N TYR A 262 -4.55 -19.48 16.27
CA TYR A 262 -4.21 -18.22 16.95
C TYR A 262 -2.94 -17.67 16.33
N ILE A 263 -3.05 -16.55 15.64
CA ILE A 263 -1.99 -16.01 14.78
C ILE A 263 -1.55 -14.67 15.37
N PRO A 264 -0.25 -14.44 15.65
CA PRO A 264 0.23 -13.12 16.05
C PRO A 264 -0.23 -12.06 15.04
N ILE A 265 -0.68 -10.89 15.51
CA ILE A 265 -1.32 -9.90 14.64
C ILE A 265 -0.44 -9.51 13.44
N THR A 266 0.86 -9.32 13.64
CA THR A 266 1.79 -8.99 12.55
C THR A 266 1.97 -10.13 11.55
N ASP A 267 1.93 -11.38 12.00
CA ASP A 267 1.95 -12.56 11.14
C ASP A 267 0.66 -12.65 10.31
N TYR A 268 -0.50 -12.33 10.89
CA TYR A 268 -1.77 -12.32 10.19
C TYR A 268 -1.85 -11.24 9.12
N LEU A 269 -1.48 -9.99 9.47
CA LEU A 269 -1.54 -8.85 8.55
C LEU A 269 -0.66 -9.08 7.31
N PHE A 270 0.51 -9.70 7.47
CA PHE A 270 1.45 -9.93 6.36
C PHE A 270 1.54 -11.39 5.90
N ARG A 271 0.49 -12.19 6.15
CA ARG A 271 0.46 -13.65 5.89
C ARG A 271 0.70 -14.02 4.42
N TYR A 272 0.41 -13.12 3.48
CA TYR A 272 0.59 -13.32 2.03
C TYR A 272 1.91 -12.77 1.48
N ASN A 273 2.70 -12.04 2.27
CA ASN A 273 3.98 -11.48 1.82
C ASN A 273 4.98 -12.57 1.40
N ARG A 274 5.03 -13.67 2.15
CA ARG A 274 5.81 -14.84 1.74
C ARG A 274 5.02 -15.57 0.66
N ALA A 275 5.68 -15.76 -0.48
CA ALA A 275 5.16 -16.33 -1.71
C ALA A 275 4.33 -15.41 -2.61
N GLY A 276 4.08 -14.15 -2.23
CA GLY A 276 3.17 -13.26 -2.97
C GLY A 276 1.84 -13.96 -3.23
N PHE A 277 1.13 -14.26 -2.14
CA PHE A 277 0.07 -15.27 -2.07
C PHE A 277 0.56 -16.67 -2.43
N TRP A 278 0.45 -17.08 -3.70
CA TRP A 278 0.94 -18.37 -4.24
C TRP A 278 1.85 -18.21 -5.45
N THR A 279 2.05 -16.98 -5.93
CA THR A 279 2.72 -16.71 -7.21
C THR A 279 4.17 -17.20 -7.24
N ALA A 280 4.83 -17.29 -6.09
CA ALA A 280 6.17 -17.87 -5.97
C ALA A 280 6.24 -19.32 -6.45
N ARG A 281 5.17 -20.10 -6.33
CA ARG A 281 5.11 -21.48 -6.83
C ARG A 281 5.44 -21.54 -8.33
N TYR A 282 5.02 -20.54 -9.10
CA TYR A 282 5.31 -20.48 -10.53
C TYR A 282 6.80 -20.24 -10.80
N ALA A 283 7.52 -19.54 -9.91
CA ALA A 283 8.98 -19.43 -10.02
C ALA A 283 9.66 -20.80 -9.81
N PHE A 284 9.21 -21.59 -8.83
CA PHE A 284 9.73 -22.96 -8.65
C PHE A 284 9.50 -23.84 -9.87
N GLN A 285 8.29 -23.78 -10.46
CA GLN A 285 7.99 -24.49 -11.69
C GLN A 285 8.84 -24.00 -12.85
N TYR A 286 8.99 -22.67 -13.01
CA TYR A 286 9.80 -22.07 -14.05
C TYR A 286 11.27 -22.49 -13.96
N PHE A 287 11.86 -22.61 -12.77
CA PHE A 287 13.26 -23.01 -12.61
C PHE A 287 13.45 -24.52 -12.41
N VAL A 288 12.38 -25.33 -12.50
CA VAL A 288 12.41 -26.78 -12.23
C VAL A 288 12.99 -27.07 -10.83
N THR A 289 12.78 -26.16 -9.89
CA THR A 289 13.25 -26.28 -8.52
C THR A 289 12.29 -27.18 -7.75
N PRO A 290 12.77 -28.21 -7.02
CA PRO A 290 11.90 -29.05 -6.20
C PRO A 290 11.05 -28.20 -5.23
N PHE A 291 9.74 -28.42 -5.19
CA PHE A 291 8.83 -27.65 -4.32
C PHE A 291 8.62 -28.37 -2.98
N ASN A 292 9.54 -28.17 -2.03
CA ASN A 292 9.48 -28.80 -0.70
C ASN A 292 9.87 -27.80 0.41
N ARG A 293 9.81 -28.24 1.67
CA ARG A 293 10.10 -27.35 2.82
C ARG A 293 11.54 -26.83 2.84
N ILE A 294 12.50 -27.63 2.38
CA ILE A 294 13.93 -27.27 2.40
C ILE A 294 14.20 -26.18 1.38
N THR A 295 13.78 -26.37 0.13
CA THR A 295 14.00 -25.39 -0.94
C THR A 295 13.25 -24.09 -0.70
N ARG A 296 12.02 -24.14 -0.16
CA ARG A 296 11.29 -22.93 0.27
C ARG A 296 12.03 -22.16 1.36
N ARG A 297 12.61 -22.85 2.35
CA ARG A 297 13.42 -22.21 3.40
C ARG A 297 14.69 -21.57 2.83
N VAL A 298 15.41 -22.27 1.95
CA VAL A 298 16.66 -21.78 1.35
C VAL A 298 16.42 -20.58 0.45
N LEU A 299 15.33 -20.59 -0.32
CA LEU A 299 14.99 -19.53 -1.28
C LEU A 299 14.13 -18.41 -0.69
N ASP A 300 13.81 -18.46 0.61
CA ASP A 300 12.84 -17.57 1.27
C ASP A 300 13.08 -16.09 0.98
N LYS A 301 14.34 -15.66 0.98
CA LYS A 301 14.74 -14.27 0.67
C LYS A 301 14.26 -13.82 -0.73
N PHE A 302 14.22 -14.72 -1.70
CA PHE A 302 13.74 -14.43 -3.06
C PHE A 302 12.23 -14.52 -3.18
N MET A 303 11.56 -15.14 -2.20
CA MET A 303 10.12 -15.40 -2.19
C MET A 303 9.34 -14.33 -1.41
N GLN A 304 9.98 -13.21 -1.08
CA GLN A 304 9.31 -12.02 -0.62
C GLN A 304 8.79 -11.23 -1.81
N THR A 305 7.57 -10.71 -1.69
CA THR A 305 6.85 -10.04 -2.77
C THR A 305 7.67 -8.94 -3.47
N SER A 306 8.38 -8.10 -2.72
CA SER A 306 9.21 -7.01 -3.28
C SER A 306 10.32 -7.51 -4.20
N VAL A 307 10.95 -8.63 -3.86
CA VAL A 307 12.03 -9.24 -4.66
C VAL A 307 11.45 -9.91 -5.91
N MET A 308 10.30 -10.57 -5.76
CA MET A 308 9.62 -11.22 -6.88
C MET A 308 9.13 -10.23 -7.93
N TYR A 309 8.49 -9.12 -7.52
CA TYR A 309 8.08 -8.06 -8.43
C TYR A 309 9.28 -7.49 -9.19
N HIS A 310 10.39 -7.22 -8.50
CA HIS A 310 11.61 -6.73 -9.17
C HIS A 310 12.12 -7.71 -10.23
N ALA A 311 12.22 -9.00 -9.88
CA ALA A 311 12.66 -10.04 -10.81
C ALA A 311 11.70 -10.17 -12.02
N MET A 312 10.39 -10.11 -11.77
CA MET A 312 9.35 -10.21 -12.81
C MET A 312 9.38 -9.03 -13.79
N HIS A 313 9.57 -7.80 -13.31
CA HIS A 313 9.70 -6.64 -14.18
C HIS A 313 10.95 -6.70 -15.05
N LYS A 314 12.10 -7.05 -14.46
CA LYS A 314 13.36 -7.13 -15.19
C LYS A 314 13.39 -8.27 -16.21
N SER A 315 12.73 -9.38 -15.91
CA SER A 315 12.63 -10.54 -16.80
C SER A 315 11.55 -10.40 -17.89
N GLY A 316 10.67 -9.39 -17.81
CA GLY A 316 9.53 -9.31 -18.73
C GLY A 316 8.64 -10.56 -18.69
N LEU A 317 8.69 -11.36 -17.62
CA LEU A 317 7.86 -12.56 -17.50
C LEU A 317 6.39 -12.20 -17.28
N HIS A 318 6.10 -11.00 -16.78
CA HIS A 318 4.75 -10.49 -16.64
C HIS A 318 3.94 -10.48 -17.95
N ASP A 319 4.61 -10.46 -19.12
CA ASP A 319 3.96 -10.56 -20.45
C ASP A 319 3.14 -11.84 -20.63
N PHE A 320 3.38 -12.87 -19.80
CA PHE A 320 2.75 -14.20 -19.88
C PHE A 320 1.86 -14.52 -18.67
N TYR A 321 1.60 -13.53 -17.82
CA TYR A 321 0.83 -13.70 -16.59
C TYR A 321 -0.42 -12.82 -16.66
N VAL A 322 -1.52 -13.37 -16.17
CA VAL A 322 -2.67 -12.57 -15.75
C VAL A 322 -2.41 -12.21 -14.29
N ILE A 323 -2.36 -10.92 -14.00
CA ILE A 323 -2.25 -10.39 -12.65
C ILE A 323 -3.32 -9.33 -12.49
N GLN A 324 -4.51 -9.73 -12.03
CA GLN A 324 -5.69 -8.90 -12.03
C GLN A 324 -6.45 -9.03 -10.71
N ASP A 325 -6.91 -7.89 -10.20
CA ASP A 325 -7.85 -7.84 -9.08
C ASP A 325 -9.08 -7.06 -9.53
N VAL A 326 -10.23 -7.68 -9.30
CA VAL A 326 -11.52 -7.19 -9.78
C VAL A 326 -12.59 -7.44 -8.73
N GLY A 327 -13.34 -6.41 -8.39
CA GLY A 327 -14.51 -6.49 -7.53
C GLY A 327 -15.76 -6.76 -8.35
N VAL A 328 -16.60 -7.71 -7.92
CA VAL A 328 -17.87 -8.04 -8.59
C VAL A 328 -19.01 -8.05 -7.55
N PRO A 329 -20.20 -7.51 -7.84
CA PRO A 329 -21.34 -7.57 -6.94
C PRO A 329 -21.61 -8.99 -6.45
N TYR A 330 -21.98 -9.15 -5.18
CA TYR A 330 -22.23 -10.48 -4.58
C TYR A 330 -23.28 -11.27 -5.36
N ALA A 331 -24.34 -10.60 -5.83
CA ALA A 331 -25.39 -11.20 -6.66
C ALA A 331 -24.89 -11.80 -7.98
N ARG A 332 -23.70 -11.41 -8.45
CA ARG A 332 -23.09 -11.87 -9.71
C ARG A 332 -21.85 -12.73 -9.47
N ALA A 333 -21.50 -13.01 -8.22
CA ALA A 333 -20.31 -13.78 -7.83
C ALA A 333 -20.29 -15.19 -8.43
N ALA A 334 -21.42 -15.91 -8.38
CA ALA A 334 -21.51 -17.26 -8.94
C ALA A 334 -21.30 -17.30 -10.45
N GLU A 335 -21.91 -16.36 -11.18
CA GLU A 335 -21.70 -16.22 -12.62
C GLU A 335 -20.23 -15.93 -12.94
N PHE A 336 -19.61 -15.03 -12.17
CA PHE A 336 -18.23 -14.65 -12.37
C PHE A 336 -17.25 -15.77 -12.06
N HIS A 337 -17.48 -16.51 -10.96
CA HIS A 337 -16.72 -17.70 -10.62
C HIS A 337 -16.74 -18.74 -11.75
N ASN A 338 -17.93 -19.07 -12.26
CA ASN A 338 -18.07 -20.04 -13.35
C ASN A 338 -17.32 -19.57 -14.62
N PHE A 339 -17.40 -18.28 -14.94
CA PHE A 339 -16.60 -17.71 -16.03
C PHE A 339 -15.09 -17.88 -15.80
N LEU A 340 -14.60 -17.67 -14.57
CA LEU A 340 -13.18 -17.84 -14.25
C LEU A 340 -12.74 -19.31 -14.40
N ASP A 341 -13.54 -20.26 -13.93
CA ASP A 341 -13.30 -21.70 -14.12
C ASP A 341 -13.29 -22.06 -15.60
N ASP A 342 -14.34 -21.71 -16.35
CA ASP A 342 -14.47 -22.08 -17.77
C ASP A 342 -13.37 -21.46 -18.66
N THR A 343 -12.94 -20.23 -18.34
CA THR A 343 -12.01 -19.46 -19.16
C THR A 343 -10.54 -19.70 -18.79
N TYR A 344 -10.21 -19.67 -17.49
CA TYR A 344 -8.81 -19.69 -17.03
C TYR A 344 -8.38 -21.03 -16.47
N LYS A 345 -9.29 -21.82 -15.86
CA LYS A 345 -8.98 -23.06 -15.14
C LYS A 345 -7.78 -22.91 -14.19
N MET A 346 -7.69 -21.74 -13.57
CA MET A 346 -6.54 -21.30 -12.80
C MET A 346 -6.91 -21.21 -11.32
N TYR A 347 -6.17 -21.95 -10.50
CA TYR A 347 -6.30 -21.94 -9.05
C TYR A 347 -4.89 -21.85 -8.42
N PRO A 348 -4.76 -21.21 -7.24
CA PRO A 348 -5.84 -20.63 -6.43
C PRO A 348 -6.38 -19.29 -6.97
N ILE A 349 -7.54 -18.86 -6.45
CA ILE A 349 -8.11 -17.52 -6.63
C ILE A 349 -8.39 -16.93 -5.26
N TRP A 350 -8.05 -15.67 -5.03
CA TRP A 350 -8.23 -15.00 -3.73
C TRP A 350 -9.58 -14.30 -3.72
N LEU A 351 -10.30 -14.42 -2.61
CA LEU A 351 -11.57 -13.76 -2.35
C LEU A 351 -11.37 -12.73 -1.25
N CYS A 352 -11.80 -11.49 -1.48
CA CYS A 352 -11.81 -10.47 -0.44
C CYS A 352 -13.12 -9.68 -0.49
N PRO A 353 -13.99 -9.76 0.53
CA PRO A 353 -15.17 -8.90 0.61
C PRO A 353 -14.78 -7.45 0.82
N LEU A 354 -15.35 -6.54 0.03
CA LEU A 354 -15.06 -5.12 0.06
C LEU A 354 -16.35 -4.33 0.19
N ARG A 355 -16.39 -3.39 1.14
CA ARG A 355 -17.42 -2.36 1.22
C ARG A 355 -16.89 -1.09 0.56
N ILE A 356 -17.47 -0.69 -0.57
CA ILE A 356 -16.99 0.44 -1.37
C ILE A 356 -17.73 1.75 -1.12
N ARG A 357 -18.88 1.69 -0.44
CA ARG A 357 -19.70 2.84 -0.07
C ARG A 357 -18.88 3.92 0.67
N ARG A 358 -19.07 5.17 0.26
CA ARG A 358 -18.63 6.37 0.98
C ARG A 358 -19.87 7.02 1.61
N ASP A 359 -20.00 6.92 2.93
CA ASP A 359 -21.19 7.44 3.64
C ASP A 359 -21.02 8.90 4.06
N GLU A 360 -19.83 9.46 3.91
CA GLU A 360 -19.53 10.80 4.39
C GLU A 360 -20.16 11.88 3.49
N PRO A 361 -20.58 13.01 4.09
CA PRO A 361 -21.00 14.18 3.31
C PRO A 361 -19.93 14.60 2.32
N ASP A 362 -20.35 15.04 1.13
CA ASP A 362 -19.46 15.54 0.07
C ASP A 362 -18.33 14.56 -0.32
N SER A 363 -18.61 13.25 -0.31
CA SER A 363 -17.65 12.20 -0.70
C SER A 363 -17.72 11.77 -2.17
N GLY A 364 -18.68 12.31 -2.91
CA GLY A 364 -18.95 12.03 -4.32
C GLY A 364 -18.04 12.78 -5.29
N HIS A 365 -16.72 12.59 -5.15
CA HIS A 365 -15.73 13.23 -6.02
C HIS A 365 -14.67 12.26 -6.53
N GLY A 366 -14.04 12.65 -7.65
CA GLY A 366 -12.94 11.91 -8.28
C GLY A 366 -13.41 10.74 -9.13
N LEU A 367 -12.49 9.80 -9.36
CA LEU A 367 -12.70 8.64 -10.24
C LEU A 367 -13.86 7.71 -9.80
N HIS A 368 -14.16 7.75 -8.51
CA HIS A 368 -15.11 6.87 -7.82
C HIS A 368 -16.22 7.66 -7.11
N ALA A 369 -16.66 8.76 -7.71
CA ALA A 369 -17.72 9.60 -7.15
C ALA A 369 -19.02 8.81 -6.94
N GLU A 370 -19.29 7.82 -7.78
CA GLU A 370 -20.45 6.93 -7.72
C GLU A 370 -20.53 6.13 -6.41
N PHE A 371 -19.43 5.98 -5.66
CA PHE A 371 -19.45 5.28 -4.37
C PHE A 371 -20.20 6.04 -3.28
N ALA A 372 -20.45 7.34 -3.47
CA ALA A 372 -21.30 8.13 -2.59
C ALA A 372 -22.80 8.01 -2.93
N ASP A 373 -23.16 7.49 -4.11
CA ASP A 373 -24.56 7.35 -4.54
C ASP A 373 -25.25 6.17 -3.83
N PRO A 374 -26.29 6.40 -3.01
CA PRO A 374 -27.02 5.35 -2.28
C PRO A 374 -27.52 4.18 -3.14
N ASP A 375 -27.79 4.42 -4.44
CA ASP A 375 -28.30 3.41 -5.37
C ASP A 375 -27.18 2.52 -5.97
N THR A 376 -25.91 2.94 -5.85
CA THR A 376 -24.76 2.12 -6.27
C THR A 376 -24.58 0.92 -5.34
N GLU A 377 -24.31 -0.27 -5.90
CA GLU A 377 -23.98 -1.45 -5.10
C GLU A 377 -22.81 -1.17 -4.15
N SER A 378 -23.01 -1.46 -2.87
CA SER A 378 -22.07 -1.08 -1.81
C SER A 378 -21.06 -2.19 -1.49
N HIS A 379 -21.34 -3.43 -1.91
CA HIS A 379 -20.50 -4.59 -1.63
C HIS A 379 -20.00 -5.25 -2.91
N LEU A 380 -18.68 -5.36 -3.02
CA LEU A 380 -18.01 -6.08 -4.09
C LEU A 380 -17.20 -7.22 -3.48
N LEU A 381 -17.23 -8.38 -4.13
CA LEU A 381 -16.32 -9.47 -3.84
C LEU A 381 -15.13 -9.35 -4.78
N ASN A 382 -13.97 -9.05 -4.23
CA ASN A 382 -12.71 -9.05 -4.97
C ASN A 382 -12.31 -10.47 -5.35
N TYR A 383 -11.89 -10.66 -6.59
CA TYR A 383 -11.25 -11.86 -7.11
C TYR A 383 -9.82 -11.53 -7.52
N GLY A 384 -8.84 -12.06 -6.78
CA GLY A 384 -7.42 -12.02 -7.14
C GLY A 384 -7.07 -13.15 -8.11
N VAL A 385 -6.96 -12.83 -9.39
CA VAL A 385 -6.70 -13.76 -10.49
C VAL A 385 -5.23 -13.64 -10.91
N TRP A 386 -4.39 -14.54 -10.38
CA TRP A 386 -2.93 -14.48 -10.54
C TRP A 386 -2.31 -15.79 -11.00
N GLY A 387 -1.72 -15.78 -12.19
CA GLY A 387 -0.92 -16.89 -12.69
C GLY A 387 -0.61 -16.84 -14.17
N PRO A 388 0.20 -17.81 -14.65
CA PRO A 388 0.57 -17.91 -16.04
C PRO A 388 -0.61 -18.42 -16.87
N VAL A 389 -0.80 -17.86 -18.06
CA VAL A 389 -1.78 -18.36 -19.04
C VAL A 389 -1.06 -18.96 -20.25
N PRO A 390 -1.61 -20.01 -20.88
CA PRO A 390 -1.02 -20.57 -22.09
C PRO A 390 -1.12 -19.57 -23.25
N GLY A 391 -0.15 -19.60 -24.14
CA GLY A 391 -0.16 -18.80 -25.36
C GLY A 391 0.92 -17.72 -25.40
N ASP A 392 0.76 -16.81 -26.36
CA ASP A 392 1.65 -15.67 -26.54
C ASP A 392 1.07 -14.40 -25.92
N ARG A 393 1.78 -13.28 -26.09
CA ARG A 393 1.37 -11.98 -25.57
C ARG A 393 -0.01 -11.54 -26.11
N LYS A 394 -0.38 -11.90 -27.33
CA LYS A 394 -1.69 -11.54 -27.90
C LYS A 394 -2.81 -12.30 -27.20
N GLU A 395 -2.58 -13.57 -26.89
CA GLU A 395 -3.54 -14.37 -26.14
C GLU A 395 -3.71 -13.84 -24.70
N VAL A 396 -2.61 -13.45 -24.04
CA VAL A 396 -2.65 -12.81 -22.71
C VAL A 396 -3.48 -11.53 -22.77
N VAL A 397 -3.27 -10.67 -23.77
CA VAL A 397 -4.08 -9.45 -23.95
C VAL A 397 -5.54 -9.79 -24.20
N ARG A 398 -5.84 -10.76 -25.07
CA ARG A 398 -7.22 -11.20 -25.35
C ARG A 398 -7.93 -11.67 -24.08
N LEU A 399 -7.25 -12.46 -23.26
CA LEU A 399 -7.77 -12.94 -21.98
C LEU A 399 -7.97 -11.79 -20.98
N ASN A 400 -7.06 -10.83 -20.88
CA ASN A 400 -7.27 -9.67 -20.02
C ASN A 400 -8.46 -8.82 -20.48
N ARG A 401 -8.63 -8.59 -21.79
CA ARG A 401 -9.81 -7.90 -22.33
C ARG A 401 -11.10 -8.67 -22.05
N LEU A 402 -11.08 -10.00 -22.16
CA LEU A 402 -12.24 -10.83 -21.85
C LEU A 402 -12.64 -10.71 -20.37
N LEU A 403 -11.67 -10.68 -19.44
CA LEU A 403 -11.92 -10.41 -18.02
C LEU A 403 -12.55 -9.03 -17.83
N GLU A 404 -11.95 -8.00 -18.43
CA GLU A 404 -12.42 -6.61 -18.35
C GLU A 404 -13.87 -6.45 -18.80
N HIS A 405 -14.22 -7.05 -19.94
CA HIS A 405 -15.60 -7.07 -20.44
C HIS A 405 -16.54 -7.82 -19.49
N LYS A 406 -16.11 -8.96 -18.93
CA LYS A 406 -16.94 -9.72 -18.00
C LYS A 406 -17.20 -8.97 -16.70
N VAL A 407 -16.17 -8.31 -16.14
CA VAL A 407 -16.31 -7.45 -14.95
C VAL A 407 -17.34 -6.35 -15.22
N GLN A 408 -17.23 -5.67 -16.37
CA GLN A 408 -18.20 -4.64 -16.76
C GLN A 408 -19.61 -5.20 -16.91
N ALA A 409 -19.77 -6.36 -17.58
CA ALA A 409 -21.07 -7.02 -17.73
C ALA A 409 -21.70 -7.46 -16.40
N CYS A 410 -20.88 -7.70 -15.37
CA CYS A 410 -21.37 -7.97 -14.01
C CYS A 410 -21.62 -6.70 -13.19
N GLY A 411 -21.36 -5.49 -13.71
CA GLY A 411 -21.42 -4.25 -12.92
C GLY A 411 -20.30 -4.14 -11.88
N GLY A 412 -19.18 -4.84 -12.08
CA GLY A 412 -18.04 -4.84 -11.18
C GLY A 412 -17.14 -3.61 -11.32
N LYS A 413 -15.97 -3.67 -10.70
CA LYS A 413 -14.88 -2.67 -10.81
C LYS A 413 -13.54 -3.38 -10.92
N LYS A 414 -12.60 -2.79 -11.65
CA LYS A 414 -11.22 -3.27 -11.71
C LYS A 414 -10.27 -2.34 -10.94
N TRP A 415 -9.32 -2.95 -10.22
CA TRP A 415 -8.28 -2.19 -9.52
C TRP A 415 -7.09 -1.92 -10.44
N LEU A 416 -6.83 -0.63 -10.66
CA LEU A 416 -5.92 -0.14 -11.70
C LEU A 416 -4.44 -0.14 -11.28
N TYR A 417 -4.06 -0.86 -10.22
CA TYR A 417 -2.65 -1.17 -9.96
C TYR A 417 -2.08 -2.13 -11.02
N SER A 418 -2.94 -2.98 -11.58
CA SER A 418 -2.69 -3.94 -12.64
C SER A 418 -2.72 -3.29 -14.04
N HIS A 419 -2.34 -4.05 -15.07
CA HIS A 419 -2.43 -3.60 -16.46
C HIS A 419 -3.88 -3.46 -16.91
N ALA A 420 -4.24 -2.31 -17.50
CA ALA A 420 -5.54 -2.07 -18.12
C ALA A 420 -5.44 -2.11 -19.65
N TYR A 421 -6.30 -2.88 -20.30
CA TYR A 421 -6.35 -3.06 -21.76
C TYR A 421 -7.63 -2.50 -22.39
N TYR A 422 -8.44 -1.79 -21.60
CA TYR A 422 -9.57 -0.99 -22.06
C TYR A 422 -9.14 -0.02 -23.16
N THR A 423 -10.00 0.16 -24.16
CA THR A 423 -10.04 1.39 -24.95
C THR A 423 -10.43 2.56 -24.04
N GLU A 424 -10.13 3.79 -24.44
CA GLU A 424 -10.48 4.97 -23.66
C GLU A 424 -11.99 5.09 -23.42
N SER A 425 -12.80 4.78 -24.43
CA SER A 425 -14.26 4.79 -24.29
C SER A 425 -14.77 3.73 -23.33
N GLU A 426 -14.21 2.51 -23.38
CA GLU A 426 -14.57 1.44 -22.42
C GLU A 426 -14.19 1.82 -20.99
N PHE A 427 -13.02 2.46 -20.81
CA PHE A 427 -12.55 2.92 -19.51
C PHE A 427 -13.51 3.95 -18.93
N TRP A 428 -13.81 5.03 -19.65
CA TRP A 428 -14.69 6.09 -19.15
C TRP A 428 -16.17 5.72 -19.11
N ALA A 429 -16.59 4.65 -19.78
CA ALA A 429 -17.90 4.05 -19.53
C ALA A 429 -17.98 3.33 -18.18
N HIS A 430 -16.84 3.10 -17.51
CA HIS A 430 -16.75 2.35 -16.28
C HIS A 430 -16.43 3.21 -15.05
N TYR A 431 -15.86 4.39 -15.23
CA TYR A 431 -15.49 5.31 -14.16
C TYR A 431 -16.13 6.68 -14.41
N ASP A 432 -16.40 7.43 -13.34
CA ASP A 432 -17.02 8.75 -13.45
C ASP A 432 -16.04 9.78 -14.02
N ARG A 433 -16.11 9.99 -15.34
CA ARG A 433 -15.25 10.95 -16.03
C ARG A 433 -15.59 12.38 -15.66
N GLU A 434 -16.88 12.71 -15.51
CA GLU A 434 -17.33 14.08 -15.28
C GLU A 434 -16.85 14.57 -13.91
N ALA A 435 -17.09 13.79 -12.85
CA ALA A 435 -16.62 14.12 -11.52
C ALA A 435 -15.08 14.12 -11.42
N TYR A 436 -14.41 13.24 -12.16
CA TYR A 436 -12.94 13.19 -12.23
C TYR A 436 -12.35 14.44 -12.90
N ASP A 437 -12.87 14.83 -14.07
CA ASP A 437 -12.39 15.98 -14.84
C ASP A 437 -12.71 17.30 -14.12
N ALA A 438 -13.87 17.40 -13.44
CA ALA A 438 -14.26 18.58 -12.68
C ALA A 438 -13.24 18.93 -11.57
N VAL A 439 -12.78 17.93 -10.80
CA VAL A 439 -11.75 18.15 -9.77
C VAL A 439 -10.42 18.54 -10.41
N ARG A 440 -10.05 17.90 -11.52
CA ARG A 440 -8.79 18.22 -12.21
C ARG A 440 -8.77 19.63 -12.77
N GLU A 441 -9.88 20.10 -13.32
CA GLU A 441 -10.02 21.49 -13.78
C GLU A 441 -9.88 22.46 -12.62
N ARG A 442 -10.63 22.22 -11.53
CA ARG A 442 -10.62 23.06 -10.32
C ARG A 442 -9.22 23.26 -9.75
N TYR A 443 -8.37 22.23 -9.79
CA TYR A 443 -7.02 22.25 -9.24
C TYR A 443 -5.90 22.35 -10.30
N GLY A 444 -6.23 22.67 -11.56
CA GLY A 444 -5.22 22.94 -12.60
C GLY A 444 -4.40 21.74 -13.07
N ALA A 445 -4.94 20.52 -12.94
CA ALA A 445 -4.27 19.27 -13.29
C ALA A 445 -4.41 18.88 -14.78
N GLY A 446 -5.04 19.71 -15.62
CA GLY A 446 -5.34 19.39 -17.02
C GLY A 446 -4.13 18.98 -17.88
N HIS A 447 -2.95 19.56 -17.62
CA HIS A 447 -1.72 19.22 -18.35
C HIS A 447 -1.02 17.95 -17.84
N LEU A 448 -1.45 17.39 -16.70
CA LEU A 448 -0.94 16.12 -16.19
C LEU A 448 -1.65 14.96 -16.90
N PRO A 449 -1.04 13.77 -16.99
CA PRO A 449 -1.72 12.60 -17.56
C PRO A 449 -2.98 12.26 -16.75
N SER A 450 -4.01 11.73 -17.42
CA SER A 450 -5.20 11.17 -16.78
C SER A 450 -4.89 9.82 -16.10
N VAL A 451 -5.83 9.29 -15.32
CA VAL A 451 -5.73 7.91 -14.79
C VAL A 451 -5.67 6.91 -15.96
N TYR A 452 -6.45 7.12 -17.02
CA TYR A 452 -6.40 6.30 -18.23
C TYR A 452 -4.97 6.27 -18.82
N ASP A 453 -4.36 7.45 -19.04
CA ASP A 453 -3.00 7.55 -19.59
C ASP A 453 -1.94 6.83 -18.75
N LYS A 454 -2.15 6.76 -17.43
CA LYS A 454 -1.20 6.13 -16.49
C LYS A 454 -1.40 4.63 -16.34
N THR A 455 -2.58 4.12 -16.67
CA THR A 455 -2.99 2.73 -16.37
C THR A 455 -3.15 1.88 -17.63
N HIS A 456 -3.47 2.50 -18.77
CA HIS A 456 -3.61 1.84 -20.06
C HIS A 456 -2.27 1.31 -20.59
N VAL A 457 -2.31 0.08 -21.12
CA VAL A 457 -1.15 -0.57 -21.75
C VAL A 457 -1.26 -0.47 -23.27
N ALA A 458 -0.36 0.31 -23.87
CA ALA A 458 -0.21 0.42 -25.32
C ALA A 458 0.58 -0.77 -25.90
N TRP A 459 0.04 -1.98 -25.75
CA TRP A 459 0.74 -3.23 -26.02
C TRP A 459 1.18 -3.40 -27.48
N GLU A 460 0.42 -2.86 -28.45
CA GLU A 460 0.79 -2.90 -29.88
C GLU A 460 2.06 -2.10 -30.16
N LYS A 461 2.21 -0.94 -29.51
CA LYS A 461 3.42 -0.10 -29.64
C LYS A 461 4.63 -0.82 -29.04
N GLU A 462 4.44 -1.50 -27.92
CA GLU A 462 5.50 -2.32 -27.31
C GLU A 462 5.88 -3.50 -28.21
N GLU A 463 4.92 -4.21 -28.79
CA GLU A 463 5.18 -5.31 -29.72
C GLU A 463 5.95 -4.81 -30.97
N ALA A 464 5.54 -3.69 -31.54
CA ALA A 464 6.25 -3.04 -32.65
C ALA A 464 7.68 -2.63 -32.27
N ALA A 465 7.91 -2.14 -31.05
CA ALA A 465 9.24 -1.80 -30.55
C ALA A 465 10.12 -3.04 -30.35
N LEU A 466 9.56 -4.15 -29.86
CA LEU A 466 10.28 -5.43 -29.75
C LEU A 466 10.60 -6.03 -31.14
N ALA A 467 9.72 -5.87 -32.12
CA ALA A 467 9.95 -6.34 -33.49
C ALA A 467 11.20 -5.71 -34.11
N LYS A 468 11.55 -4.47 -33.72
CA LYS A 468 12.77 -3.76 -34.14
C LYS A 468 14.06 -4.30 -33.50
N ARG A 469 13.98 -5.26 -32.56
CA ARG A 469 15.15 -5.83 -31.83
C ARG A 469 15.18 -7.37 -31.92
N PRO A 470 15.51 -7.95 -33.10
CA PRO A 470 15.34 -9.38 -33.37
C PRO A 470 16.22 -10.28 -32.49
N VAL A 471 17.47 -9.89 -32.25
CA VAL A 471 18.40 -10.65 -31.39
C VAL A 471 17.89 -10.74 -29.96
N LYS A 472 17.43 -9.62 -29.41
CA LYS A 472 16.78 -9.58 -28.09
C LYS A 472 15.54 -10.49 -28.11
N ARG A 473 14.68 -10.37 -29.11
CA ARG A 473 13.46 -11.19 -29.21
C ARG A 473 13.76 -12.70 -29.21
N ILE A 474 14.83 -13.14 -29.88
CA ILE A 474 15.25 -14.55 -29.94
C ILE A 474 15.85 -15.01 -28.61
N ALA A 475 16.85 -14.29 -28.07
CA ALA A 475 17.51 -14.65 -26.81
C ALA A 475 16.51 -14.75 -25.65
N TRP A 476 15.54 -13.83 -25.64
CA TRP A 476 14.48 -13.83 -24.65
C TRP A 476 13.49 -15.00 -24.85
N LYS A 477 13.41 -15.68 -26.00
CA LYS A 477 12.58 -16.90 -26.13
C LYS A 477 13.24 -18.16 -25.53
N ILE A 478 14.54 -18.12 -25.22
CA ILE A 478 15.27 -19.27 -24.70
C ILE A 478 15.06 -19.37 -23.18
N TRP A 479 14.38 -20.44 -22.74
CA TRP A 479 14.29 -20.78 -21.33
C TRP A 479 15.63 -21.33 -20.83
N PRO A 480 16.12 -20.97 -19.61
CA PRO A 480 15.54 -20.06 -18.61
C PRO A 480 16.15 -18.63 -18.61
N LEU A 481 16.74 -18.17 -19.73
CA LEU A 481 17.59 -16.96 -19.76
C LEU A 481 16.89 -15.69 -19.25
N ARG A 482 15.60 -15.49 -19.58
CA ARG A 482 14.79 -14.36 -19.07
C ARG A 482 14.72 -14.35 -17.55
N GLY A 483 14.38 -15.51 -16.97
CA GLY A 483 14.22 -15.64 -15.53
C GLY A 483 15.53 -15.48 -14.80
N LEU A 484 16.62 -16.07 -15.31
CA LEU A 484 17.96 -15.89 -14.74
C LEU A 484 18.40 -14.42 -14.75
N TYR A 485 18.11 -13.68 -15.82
CA TYR A 485 18.35 -12.24 -15.88
C TYR A 485 17.54 -11.47 -14.81
N GLY A 486 16.27 -11.84 -14.62
CA GLY A 486 15.43 -11.29 -13.55
C GLY A 486 16.01 -11.53 -12.16
N VAL A 487 16.44 -12.76 -11.87
CA VAL A 487 17.07 -13.14 -10.59
C VAL A 487 18.39 -12.41 -10.38
N TYR A 488 19.23 -12.31 -11.42
CA TYR A 488 20.49 -11.54 -11.36
C TYR A 488 20.25 -10.08 -11.00
N HIS A 489 19.24 -9.44 -11.60
CA HIS A 489 18.90 -8.07 -11.27
C HIS A 489 18.25 -7.90 -9.91
N ALA A 490 17.43 -8.86 -9.45
CA ALA A 490 16.93 -8.86 -8.09
C ALA A 490 18.06 -9.05 -7.05
N TRP A 491 19.11 -9.79 -7.41
CA TRP A 491 20.28 -10.02 -6.56
C TRP A 491 21.24 -8.82 -6.51
N THR A 492 21.45 -8.16 -7.65
CA THR A 492 22.33 -6.99 -7.77
C THR A 492 21.62 -5.66 -7.49
N GLY A 493 20.30 -5.63 -7.57
CA GLY A 493 19.43 -4.48 -7.40
C GLY A 493 19.14 -4.15 -5.94
N ASN A 494 20.16 -3.74 -5.19
CA ASN A 494 19.95 -2.52 -4.40
C ASN A 494 19.92 -1.39 -5.42
N ASP A 495 18.88 -0.55 -5.40
CA ASP A 495 18.67 0.53 -6.38
C ASP A 495 19.99 1.12 -6.85
N TYR A 496 20.22 1.13 -8.16
CA TYR A 496 21.42 1.70 -8.76
C TYR A 496 21.60 3.21 -8.43
N LEU A 497 20.58 3.82 -7.80
CA LEU A 497 20.60 5.16 -7.23
C LEU A 497 20.96 5.22 -5.73
N LEU A 498 20.88 4.11 -4.99
CA LEU A 498 21.33 3.98 -3.60
C LEU A 498 22.83 3.69 -3.51
N SER A 499 23.42 2.93 -4.44
CA SER A 499 24.86 2.62 -4.40
C SER A 499 25.72 3.85 -4.66
N LYS A 500 25.33 4.71 -5.61
CA LYS A 500 26.03 5.97 -5.90
C LYS A 500 25.90 6.98 -4.74
N ARG A 501 24.72 7.08 -4.12
CA ARG A 501 24.50 7.93 -2.94
C ARG A 501 25.21 7.42 -1.67
N LYS A 502 25.35 6.10 -1.49
CA LYS A 502 26.15 5.53 -0.39
C LYS A 502 27.64 5.82 -0.57
N GLN A 503 28.15 5.77 -1.81
CA GLN A 503 29.52 6.13 -2.13
C GLN A 503 29.77 7.64 -1.99
N GLU A 504 28.83 8.50 -2.43
CA GLU A 504 28.91 9.95 -2.28
C GLU A 504 28.81 10.38 -0.80
N ASN A 505 27.93 9.75 0.00
CA ASN A 505 27.83 10.02 1.44
C ASN A 505 29.02 9.47 2.23
N ALA A 506 29.63 8.36 1.80
CA ALA A 506 30.85 7.82 2.38
C ALA A 506 32.05 8.73 2.07
N ALA A 507 32.14 9.24 0.83
CA ALA A 507 33.16 10.21 0.42
C ALA A 507 33.01 11.55 1.15
N ALA A 508 31.78 12.05 1.32
CA ALA A 508 31.51 13.27 2.10
C ALA A 508 31.84 13.10 3.60
N LYS A 509 31.55 11.92 4.19
CA LYS A 509 31.98 11.61 5.57
C LYS A 509 33.49 11.50 5.71
N GLN A 510 34.19 10.93 4.74
CA GLN A 510 35.65 10.87 4.73
C GLN A 510 36.27 12.26 4.58
N GLN A 511 35.73 13.12 3.72
CA GLN A 511 36.18 14.51 3.60
C GLN A 511 35.94 15.32 4.87
N ALA A 512 34.79 15.16 5.53
CA ALA A 512 34.51 15.82 6.81
C ALA A 512 35.44 15.34 7.93
N GLN A 513 35.77 14.04 7.98
CA GLN A 513 36.74 13.50 8.95
C GLN A 513 38.17 13.97 8.67
N GLN A 514 38.57 14.07 7.40
CA GLN A 514 39.89 14.61 7.03
C GLN A 514 40.00 16.11 7.34
N GLN A 515 38.93 16.88 7.15
CA GLN A 515 38.91 18.30 7.54
C GLN A 515 38.96 18.47 9.06
N GLN A 516 38.26 17.64 9.84
CA GLN A 516 38.37 17.66 11.31
C GLN A 516 39.77 17.26 11.81
N GLN A 517 40.41 16.27 11.18
CA GLN A 517 41.79 15.90 11.51
C GLN A 517 42.78 17.02 11.16
N GLN A 518 42.63 17.67 10.01
CA GLN A 518 43.47 18.82 9.62
C GLN A 518 43.26 20.04 10.53
N GLN A 519 42.04 20.24 11.03
CA GLN A 519 41.74 21.30 12.00
C GLN A 519 42.42 21.00 13.34
N GLN A 520 42.34 19.75 13.84
CA GLN A 520 43.01 19.33 15.07
C GLN A 520 44.54 19.38 14.96
N THR A 521 45.13 19.08 13.81
CA THR A 521 46.60 19.23 13.62
C THR A 521 47.02 20.69 13.55
N ARG A 522 46.16 21.58 13.03
CA ARG A 522 46.41 23.03 13.04
C ARG A 522 46.34 23.63 14.45
N ASP A 523 45.43 23.14 15.27
CA ASP A 523 45.28 23.60 16.66
C ASP A 523 46.39 23.04 17.60
N GLU A 524 47.07 21.96 17.20
CA GLU A 524 48.24 21.41 17.91
C GLU A 524 49.58 22.05 17.48
N GLU A 525 49.67 22.68 16.29
CA GLU A 525 50.90 23.28 15.76
C GLU A 525 51.13 24.76 16.16
N ASP A 526 50.22 25.39 16.91
CA ASP A 526 50.36 26.79 17.35
C ASP A 526 50.46 26.93 18.88
N PRO A 527 51.67 26.91 19.47
CA PRO A 527 51.85 27.23 20.89
C PRO A 527 52.23 28.71 21.09
N LEU A 528 51.33 29.40 21.82
CA LEU A 528 51.57 30.56 22.71
C LEU A 528 51.90 31.94 22.09
N GLU A 529 50.99 32.90 22.30
CA GLU A 529 51.35 34.24 22.80
C GLU A 529 50.34 34.70 23.88
N GLU A 530 50.81 34.84 25.13
CA GLU A 530 50.12 35.57 26.20
C GLU A 530 50.25 37.09 25.98
N PRO A 531 49.20 37.91 26.19
CA PRO A 531 49.37 39.34 26.39
C PRO A 531 49.36 39.70 27.89
N GLN A 532 50.33 40.55 28.23
CA GLN A 532 50.69 41.04 29.55
C GLN A 532 49.59 41.82 30.28
N ARG A 533 49.63 41.71 31.62
CA ARG A 533 48.86 42.48 32.59
C ARG A 533 49.07 43.99 32.48
N VAL A 534 47.98 44.76 32.52
CA VAL A 534 47.97 46.12 33.05
C VAL A 534 46.74 46.29 33.97
N ARG A 535 46.98 46.80 35.18
CA ARG A 535 46.02 47.32 36.18
C ARG A 535 46.59 48.66 36.67
N PRO A 536 45.85 49.50 37.42
CA PRO A 536 44.40 49.73 37.50
C PRO A 536 44.05 51.25 37.55
N MET A 537 42.77 51.62 37.58
CA MET A 537 42.32 52.76 38.39
C MET A 537 40.85 52.62 38.84
N SER A 538 40.61 53.21 40.01
CA SER A 538 39.53 53.00 40.99
C SER A 538 38.43 54.06 40.88
N THR A 539 37.20 53.72 41.31
CA THR A 539 36.29 54.42 42.27
C THR A 539 34.86 53.91 42.02
N ALA A 540 34.12 53.22 42.90
CA ALA A 540 33.73 53.37 44.32
C ALA A 540 32.32 54.00 44.49
N PHE A 541 31.57 53.42 45.46
CA PHE A 541 30.23 53.75 46.01
C PHE A 541 29.03 53.09 45.30
N ALA A 542 28.20 52.18 45.85
CA ALA A 542 27.71 51.76 47.19
C ALA A 542 26.22 52.13 47.41
N GLU A 543 25.42 51.08 47.68
CA GLU A 543 24.14 50.97 48.44
C GLU A 543 22.91 51.81 48.01
N ASP A 544 21.63 51.44 48.19
CA ASP A 544 20.81 50.23 48.46
C ASP A 544 19.32 50.75 48.42
N PRO A 545 18.27 50.13 48.99
CA PRO A 545 17.15 49.47 48.30
C PRO A 545 15.76 50.16 48.46
N ASN A 546 14.78 49.69 47.69
CA ASN A 546 13.44 49.30 48.19
C ASN A 546 12.53 48.88 47.03
N ASN A 547 12.01 47.65 47.10
CA ASN A 547 10.61 47.34 47.41
C ASN A 547 10.15 46.01 46.77
N GLU A 548 10.06 45.00 47.65
CA GLU A 548 8.91 44.12 47.88
C GLU A 548 8.36 43.23 46.73
N THR A 549 8.70 41.93 46.74
CA THR A 549 7.93 40.76 47.28
C THR A 549 6.71 40.34 46.43
N THR A 550 6.77 39.24 45.66
CA THR A 550 6.44 37.82 46.02
C THR A 550 5.00 37.62 46.48
N GLN A 551 4.24 36.54 46.22
CA GLN A 551 4.34 35.29 45.47
C GLN A 551 2.95 34.61 45.65
N THR A 552 2.55 33.79 44.67
CA THR A 552 1.84 32.50 44.81
C THR A 552 0.46 32.34 45.49
N SER A 553 -0.40 31.54 44.81
CA SER A 553 -1.10 30.34 45.31
C SER A 553 -2.61 30.39 45.69
N GLN A 554 -3.38 29.63 44.89
CA GLN A 554 -4.42 28.64 45.22
C GLN A 554 -5.82 28.98 45.80
N ASP A 555 -6.79 28.28 45.18
CA ASP A 555 -8.00 27.60 45.68
C ASP A 555 -9.39 28.27 45.85
N ILE A 556 -10.29 27.83 44.94
CA ILE A 556 -11.71 27.39 44.98
C ILE A 556 -12.61 27.77 46.19
N PRO A 557 -13.93 28.02 45.96
CA PRO A 557 -14.94 27.06 46.43
C PRO A 557 -16.14 26.77 45.48
N ARG A 558 -16.91 25.75 45.90
CA ARG A 558 -18.00 24.91 45.32
C ARG A 558 -19.42 25.52 45.14
N VAL A 559 -20.18 24.98 44.14
CA VAL A 559 -21.62 24.49 44.14
C VAL A 559 -22.77 25.55 44.14
N PRO A 560 -24.03 25.34 43.60
CA PRO A 560 -24.82 24.10 43.32
C PRO A 560 -25.52 23.96 41.94
N ALA A 561 -26.32 22.88 41.84
CA ALA A 561 -26.94 22.24 40.67
C ALA A 561 -28.43 22.57 40.38
N GLN A 562 -28.83 22.30 39.11
CA GLN A 562 -30.15 21.83 38.56
C GLN A 562 -31.39 22.78 38.51
N PRO A 563 -32.48 22.49 37.75
CA PRO A 563 -32.71 21.63 36.55
C PRO A 563 -33.70 22.25 35.47
N ALA A 564 -34.16 21.41 34.51
CA ALA A 564 -35.41 21.44 33.68
C ALA A 564 -35.26 21.78 32.17
N GLU A 565 -35.49 20.81 31.24
CA GLU A 565 -36.74 20.53 30.47
C GLU A 565 -36.90 21.45 29.23
N VAL A 566 -37.42 21.12 28.03
CA VAL A 566 -38.18 20.00 27.43
C VAL A 566 -38.13 20.15 25.88
N LYS A 567 -38.26 19.00 25.19
CA LYS A 567 -38.63 18.67 23.79
C LYS A 567 -39.07 19.79 22.81
N ALA A 568 -38.64 19.66 21.55
CA ALA A 568 -39.46 19.19 20.42
C ALA A 568 -38.57 18.57 19.35
#